data_AF-A0A539EF94-F1
#
_entry.id   AF-A0A539EF94-F1
#
_cell.length_a   1.000
_cell.length_b   1.000
_cell.length_c   1.000
_cell.angle_alpha   90.00
_cell.angle_beta   90.00
_cell.angle_gamma   90.00
#
_symmetry.space_group_name_H-M   'P 1'
#
loop_
_entity.id
_entity.type
_entity.pdbx_description
1 polymer ?
#
loop_
_entity_poly.entity_id
_entity_poly.type
_entity_poly.pdbx_seq_one_letter_code
_entity_poly.pdbx_strand_id
1 'polypeptide(L)'
;MTVKAAPAPSAWAANPLRSSWLGDPLSLDAAFQAAILWSAEHAGGPCLPAFMGRYRQFAEFPKDGTKVVLRMTLRGGMVSADADFLTHQGALVARLEGSEHAVDAGLAAAFKKSTVLAA
;
A
#
# COMPACT_ATOMS: atom_id res chain seq x y z
N MET A 1 -7.11 7.92 1.41
CA MET A 1 -7.63 7.50 0.08
C MET A 1 -8.60 6.34 0.25
N THR A 2 -9.39 6.02 -0.78
CA THR A 2 -10.30 4.86 -0.78
C THR A 2 -9.87 3.89 -1.87
N VAL A 3 -9.89 2.59 -1.56
CA VAL A 3 -9.35 1.51 -2.40
C VAL A 3 -10.42 0.44 -2.56
N LYS A 4 -10.60 -0.06 -3.79
CA LYS A 4 -11.49 -1.20 -4.05
C LYS A 4 -10.89 -2.49 -3.49
N ALA A 5 -11.73 -3.43 -3.12
CA ALA A 5 -11.25 -4.73 -2.68
C ALA A 5 -10.51 -5.46 -3.81
N ALA A 6 -9.51 -6.25 -3.45
CA ALA A 6 -8.84 -7.12 -4.40
C ALA A 6 -9.82 -8.14 -5.02
N PRO A 7 -9.69 -8.47 -6.31
CA PRO A 7 -10.40 -9.61 -6.87
C PRO A 7 -9.95 -10.90 -6.17
N ALA A 8 -10.74 -11.97 -6.32
CA ALA A 8 -10.43 -13.26 -5.70
C ALA A 8 -9.05 -13.79 -6.16
N PRO A 9 -8.36 -14.62 -5.34
CA PRO A 9 -7.07 -15.21 -5.70
C PRO A 9 -7.04 -15.90 -7.07
N SER A 10 -8.16 -16.51 -7.49
CA SER A 10 -8.31 -17.17 -8.78
C SER A 10 -8.20 -16.23 -9.99
N ALA A 11 -8.39 -14.92 -9.79
CA ALA A 11 -8.16 -13.93 -10.84
C ALA A 11 -6.66 -13.65 -11.07
N TRP A 12 -5.79 -13.99 -10.12
CA TRP A 12 -4.35 -13.70 -10.17
C TRP A 12 -3.48 -14.95 -10.26
N ALA A 13 -3.94 -16.09 -9.76
CA ALA A 13 -3.20 -17.34 -9.76
C ALA A 13 -4.06 -18.48 -10.31
N ALA A 14 -3.47 -19.30 -11.19
CA ALA A 14 -4.16 -20.43 -11.82
C ALA A 14 -4.60 -21.51 -10.83
N ASN A 15 -3.82 -21.74 -9.76
CA ASN A 15 -4.12 -22.72 -8.72
C ASN A 15 -3.83 -22.12 -7.33
N PRO A 16 -4.73 -21.26 -6.80
CA PRO A 16 -4.49 -20.57 -5.55
C PRO A 16 -4.62 -21.52 -4.35
N LEU A 17 -3.73 -21.37 -3.37
CA LEU A 17 -3.75 -22.17 -2.13
C LEU A 17 -5.01 -21.96 -1.28
N ARG A 18 -5.71 -20.83 -1.48
CA ARG A 18 -6.94 -20.45 -0.77
C ARG A 18 -7.92 -19.78 -1.74
N SER A 19 -9.21 -19.92 -1.47
CA SER A 19 -10.26 -19.24 -2.23
C SER A 19 -10.46 -17.77 -1.86
N SER A 20 -9.85 -17.31 -0.75
CA SER A 20 -9.87 -15.93 -0.28
C SER A 20 -8.51 -15.47 0.21
N TRP A 21 -8.28 -14.16 0.14
CA TRP A 21 -7.09 -13.53 0.70
C TRP A 21 -7.18 -13.42 2.22
N LEU A 22 -6.04 -13.52 2.92
CA LEU A 22 -5.97 -13.32 4.38
C LEU A 22 -6.10 -11.84 4.77
N GLY A 23 -5.56 -10.94 3.94
CA GLY A 23 -5.78 -9.50 3.99
C GLY A 23 -6.14 -8.99 2.59
N ASP A 24 -6.32 -7.69 2.39
CA ASP A 24 -6.60 -7.16 1.05
C ASP A 24 -5.31 -6.69 0.35
N PRO A 25 -4.80 -7.43 -0.65
CA PRO A 25 -3.54 -7.08 -1.30
C PRO A 25 -3.59 -5.77 -2.09
N LEU A 26 -4.75 -5.38 -2.66
CA LEU A 26 -4.86 -4.07 -3.33
C LEU A 26 -4.84 -2.93 -2.31
N SER A 27 -5.44 -3.11 -1.14
CA SER A 27 -5.40 -2.10 -0.08
C SER A 27 -3.97 -1.88 0.42
N LEU A 28 -3.21 -2.96 0.64
CA LEU A 28 -1.79 -2.88 1.02
C LEU A 28 -0.94 -2.23 -0.07
N ASP A 29 -1.10 -2.67 -1.33
CA ASP A 29 -0.35 -2.10 -2.46
C ASP A 29 -0.65 -0.61 -2.66
N ALA A 30 -1.92 -0.21 -2.56
CA ALA A 30 -2.32 1.19 -2.64
C ALA A 30 -1.63 2.03 -1.56
N ALA A 31 -1.45 1.51 -0.33
CA ALA A 31 -0.71 2.20 0.72
C ALA A 31 0.75 2.49 0.29
N PHE A 32 1.41 1.53 -0.37
CA PHE A 32 2.75 1.72 -0.90
C PHE A 32 2.79 2.68 -2.09
N GLN A 33 1.81 2.61 -3.00
CA GLN A 33 1.68 3.58 -4.09
C GLN A 33 1.47 5.01 -3.57
N ALA A 34 0.66 5.19 -2.53
CA ALA A 34 0.48 6.50 -1.90
C ALA A 34 1.77 6.98 -1.23
N ALA A 35 2.56 6.07 -0.63
CA ALA A 35 3.86 6.42 -0.08
C ALA A 35 4.85 6.90 -1.16
N ILE A 36 4.87 6.23 -2.32
CA ILE A 36 5.66 6.65 -3.49
C ILE A 36 5.30 8.08 -3.91
N LEU A 37 4.00 8.38 -4.05
CA LEU A 37 3.52 9.70 -4.45
C LEU A 37 3.89 10.78 -3.42
N TRP A 38 3.64 10.49 -2.14
CA TRP A 38 3.98 11.41 -1.07
C TRP A 38 5.48 11.70 -1.02
N SER A 39 6.32 10.66 -1.13
CA SER A 39 7.78 10.80 -1.14
C SER A 39 8.27 11.60 -2.34
N ALA A 40 7.70 11.38 -3.53
CA ALA A 40 8.08 12.14 -4.72
C ALA A 40 7.81 13.64 -4.56
N GLU A 41 6.74 14.00 -3.85
CA GLU A 41 6.36 15.39 -3.60
C GLU A 41 7.13 16.03 -2.42
N HIS A 42 7.41 15.27 -1.36
CA HIS A 42 7.90 15.83 -0.08
C HIS A 42 9.34 15.45 0.28
N ALA A 43 9.90 14.40 -0.33
CA ALA A 43 11.20 13.83 0.03
C ALA A 43 12.22 13.82 -1.12
N GLY A 44 11.89 14.43 -2.26
CA GLY A 44 12.83 14.63 -3.38
C GLY A 44 12.93 13.46 -4.36
N GLY A 45 12.10 12.42 -4.20
CA GLY A 45 12.08 11.28 -5.12
C GLY A 45 11.08 10.20 -4.70
N PRO A 46 10.76 9.27 -5.61
CA PRO A 46 9.95 8.10 -5.25
C PRO A 46 10.69 7.24 -4.19
N CYS A 47 9.93 6.46 -3.44
CA CYS A 47 10.49 5.54 -2.45
C CYS A 47 10.05 4.10 -2.69
N LEU A 48 10.80 3.14 -2.16
CA LEU A 48 10.38 1.73 -2.09
C LEU A 48 10.33 1.26 -0.65
N PRO A 49 9.41 0.33 -0.32
CA PRO A 49 9.38 -0.25 1.01
C PRO A 49 10.68 -1.03 1.29
N ALA A 50 11.35 -0.70 2.38
CA ALA A 50 12.60 -1.34 2.81
C ALA A 50 12.39 -2.19 4.07
N PHE A 51 11.49 -1.77 4.96
CA PHE A 51 11.19 -2.47 6.20
C PHE A 51 9.73 -2.31 6.61
N MET A 52 9.16 -3.36 7.20
CA MET A 52 7.81 -3.37 7.77
C MET A 52 7.91 -3.73 9.25
N GLY A 53 7.65 -2.77 10.14
CA GLY A 53 7.75 -2.99 11.58
C GLY A 53 6.72 -3.98 12.11
N ARG A 54 5.49 -3.53 12.33
CA ARG A 54 4.42 -4.38 12.88
C ARG A 54 3.16 -4.26 12.06
N TYR A 55 2.70 -5.40 11.54
CA TYR A 55 1.36 -5.52 10.97
C TYR A 55 0.45 -6.25 11.94
N ARG A 56 -0.72 -5.68 12.22
CA ARG A 56 -1.79 -6.33 12.98
C ARG A 56 -3.11 -6.15 12.26
N GLN A 57 -3.81 -7.25 12.06
CA GLN A 57 -5.16 -7.29 11.53
C GLN A 57 -6.12 -7.66 12.65
N PHE A 58 -7.17 -6.86 12.82
CA PHE A 58 -8.17 -6.98 13.89
C PHE A 58 -9.48 -7.56 13.39
N ALA A 59 -9.78 -7.40 12.10
CA ALA A 59 -10.98 -7.88 11.45
C ALA A 59 -10.69 -8.33 10.01
N GLU A 60 -11.65 -9.00 9.38
CA GLU A 60 -11.59 -9.28 7.95
C GLU A 60 -11.69 -7.99 7.13
N PHE A 61 -10.99 -7.96 5.99
CA PHE A 61 -11.12 -6.85 5.06
C PHE A 61 -12.51 -6.85 4.40
N PRO A 62 -13.17 -5.69 4.30
CA PRO A 62 -14.51 -5.59 3.75
C PRO A 62 -14.51 -5.71 2.22
N LYS A 63 -15.55 -6.34 1.66
CA LYS A 63 -15.66 -6.63 0.22
C LYS A 63 -15.92 -5.39 -0.64
N ASP A 64 -16.42 -4.32 -0.05
CA ASP A 64 -16.64 -3.02 -0.70
C ASP A 64 -15.40 -2.11 -0.65
N GLY A 65 -14.27 -2.63 -0.16
CA GLY A 65 -12.99 -1.94 -0.14
C GLY A 65 -12.75 -1.13 1.13
N THR A 66 -11.57 -0.51 1.22
CA THR A 66 -11.11 0.15 2.44
C THR A 66 -10.78 1.61 2.25
N LYS A 67 -10.83 2.36 3.34
CA LYS A 67 -10.19 3.66 3.45
C LYS A 67 -8.80 3.46 4.06
N VAL A 68 -7.78 3.93 3.37
CA VAL A 68 -6.38 3.90 3.84
C VAL A 68 -5.96 5.30 4.28
N VAL A 69 -5.43 5.39 5.50
CA VAL A 69 -4.88 6.61 6.08
C VAL A 69 -3.41 6.39 6.40
N LEU A 70 -2.53 7.15 5.76
CA LEU A 70 -1.10 7.12 6.04
C LEU A 70 -0.68 8.33 6.88
N ARG A 71 0.20 8.09 7.84
CA ARG A 71 0.94 9.13 8.58
C ARG A 71 2.40 8.97 8.22
N MET A 72 2.98 9.96 7.56
CA MET A 72 4.30 9.87 6.96
C MET A 72 5.22 10.98 7.48
N THR A 73 6.49 10.65 7.71
CA THR A 73 7.53 11.61 8.09
C THR A 73 8.83 11.30 7.36
N LEU A 74 9.59 12.33 6.99
CA LEU A 74 10.93 12.20 6.45
C LEU A 74 11.95 12.36 7.59
N ARG A 75 12.83 11.38 7.78
CA ARG A 75 13.90 11.42 8.80
C ARG A 75 15.19 10.88 8.21
N GLY A 76 16.23 11.71 8.15
CA GLY A 76 17.57 11.28 7.73
C GLY A 76 17.63 10.65 6.32
N GLY A 77 16.80 11.10 5.39
CA GLY A 77 16.71 10.54 4.03
C GLY A 77 15.83 9.30 3.88
N MET A 78 15.26 8.79 4.98
CA MET A 78 14.29 7.70 4.99
C MET A 78 12.88 8.21 5.25
N VAL A 79 11.91 7.62 4.57
CA VAL A 79 10.49 7.90 4.81
C VAL A 79 9.95 6.86 5.78
N SER A 80 9.50 7.30 6.95
CA SER A 80 8.80 6.46 7.92
C SER A 80 7.29 6.65 7.77
N ALA A 81 6.54 5.54 7.78
CA ALA A 81 5.08 5.58 7.64
C ALA A 81 4.36 4.59 8.56
N ASP A 82 3.24 5.04 9.10
CA ASP A 82 2.19 4.19 9.68
C ASP A 82 0.96 4.22 8.77
N ALA A 83 0.26 3.10 8.66
CA ALA A 83 -0.97 3.00 7.88
C ALA A 83 -2.11 2.38 8.71
N ASP A 84 -3.26 3.04 8.69
CA ASP A 84 -4.53 2.50 9.17
C ASP A 84 -5.41 2.11 7.97
N PHE A 85 -5.89 0.87 7.99
CA PHE A 85 -6.88 0.34 7.05
C PHE A 85 -8.22 0.33 7.75
N LEU A 86 -9.17 1.12 7.23
CA LEU A 86 -10.47 1.36 7.83
C LEU A 86 -11.59 0.86 6.93
N THR A 87 -12.71 0.48 7.52
CA THR A 87 -13.98 0.40 6.78
C THR A 87 -14.41 1.79 6.32
N HIS A 88 -15.38 1.88 5.41
CA HIS A 88 -15.95 3.17 4.99
C HIS A 88 -16.59 3.94 6.15
N GLN A 89 -17.08 3.23 7.17
CA GLN A 89 -17.65 3.78 8.40
C GLN A 89 -16.56 4.19 9.42
N GLY A 90 -15.28 3.96 9.13
CA GLY A 90 -14.15 4.37 9.95
C GLY A 90 -13.68 3.37 10.99
N ALA A 91 -14.19 2.13 11.00
CA ALA A 91 -13.73 1.10 11.93
C ALA A 91 -12.36 0.54 11.50
N LEU A 92 -11.45 0.32 12.46
CA LEU A 92 -10.09 -0.18 12.18
C LEU A 92 -10.10 -1.67 11.84
N VAL A 93 -9.65 -2.00 10.62
CA VAL A 93 -9.52 -3.37 10.10
C VAL A 93 -8.12 -3.90 10.35
N ALA A 94 -7.10 -3.11 9.99
CA ALA A 94 -5.70 -3.46 10.17
C ALA A 94 -4.85 -2.21 10.38
N ARG A 95 -3.65 -2.41 10.94
CA ARG A 95 -2.65 -1.37 11.15
C ARG A 95 -1.27 -1.89 10.79
N LEU A 96 -0.53 -1.08 10.06
CA LEU A 96 0.91 -1.21 9.83
C LEU A 96 1.63 -0.08 10.58
N GLU A 97 2.59 -0.42 11.43
CA GLU A 97 3.37 0.53 12.22
C GLU A 97 4.85 0.40 11.93
N GLY A 98 5.54 1.54 11.89
CA GLY A 98 7.00 1.61 11.74
C GLY A 98 7.47 1.03 10.42
N SER A 99 6.77 1.31 9.33
CA SER A 99 7.30 0.99 8.00
C SER A 99 8.34 2.03 7.59
N GLU A 100 9.41 1.57 6.95
CA GLU A 100 10.48 2.43 6.42
C GLU A 100 10.62 2.23 4.92
N HIS A 101 10.80 3.34 4.22
CA HIS A 101 10.86 3.40 2.77
C HIS A 101 12.11 4.18 2.36
N ALA A 102 12.93 3.56 1.50
CA ALA A 102 14.14 4.16 0.98
C ALA A 102 13.80 5.07 -0.19
N VAL A 103 14.22 6.33 -0.13
CA VAL A 103 14.07 7.29 -1.23
C VAL A 103 15.19 7.07 -2.23
N ASP A 104 14.84 6.86 -3.50
CA ASP A 104 15.81 6.69 -4.57
C ASP A 104 15.39 7.47 -5.82
N ALA A 105 16.07 8.58 -6.08
CA ALA A 105 15.84 9.40 -7.26
C ALA A 105 16.12 8.65 -8.57
N GLY A 106 16.98 7.62 -8.56
CA GLY A 106 17.24 6.75 -9.70
C GLY A 106 16.02 5.96 -10.17
N LEU A 107 15.03 5.74 -9.29
CA LEU A 107 13.78 5.08 -9.64
C LEU A 107 12.81 5.99 -10.41
N ALA A 108 13.07 7.30 -10.51
CA ALA A 108 12.16 8.23 -11.18
C ALA A 108 11.85 7.79 -12.63
N ALA A 109 12.79 7.17 -13.33
CA ALA A 109 12.56 6.63 -14.66
C ALA A 109 11.58 5.45 -14.68
N ALA A 110 11.62 4.56 -13.68
CA ALA A 110 10.72 3.41 -13.56
C ALA A 110 9.27 3.83 -13.29
N PHE A 111 9.08 4.99 -12.65
CA PHE A 111 7.76 5.56 -12.36
C PHE A 111 7.25 6.54 -13.44
N LYS A 112 8.01 6.81 -14.51
CA LYS A 112 7.50 7.57 -15.65
C LYS A 112 6.47 6.75 -16.42
N LYS A 113 5.46 7.44 -16.99
CA LYS A 113 4.41 6.83 -17.82
C LYS A 113 5.03 5.94 -18.90
N SER A 114 4.93 4.63 -18.70
CA SER A 114 4.93 3.68 -19.79
C SER A 114 3.51 3.62 -20.31
N THR A 115 3.31 3.76 -21.62
CA THR A 115 1.99 3.55 -22.23
C THR A 115 1.58 2.11 -21.96
N VAL A 116 0.67 1.91 -21.00
CA VAL A 116 0.02 0.61 -20.83
C VAL A 116 -0.97 0.50 -21.98
N LEU A 117 -0.60 -0.25 -23.01
CA LEU A 117 -1.57 -0.71 -24.01
C LEU A 117 -2.57 -1.57 -23.25
N ALA A 118 -3.78 -1.06 -23.08
CA ALA A 118 -4.90 -1.86 -22.59
C ALA A 118 -5.13 -2.98 -23.61
N ALA A 119 -4.94 -4.23 -23.17
CA ALA A 119 -5.32 -5.42 -23.90
C ALA A 119 -6.74 -5.84 -23.51
#